data_AF-A0A6P8WV14-F1
#
_entry.id   AF-A0A6P8WV14-F1
#
_cell.length_a   1.000
_cell.length_b   1.000
_cell.length_c   1.000
_cell.angle_alpha   90.00
_cell.angle_beta   90.00
_cell.angle_gamma   90.00
#
_symmetry.space_group_name_H-M   'P 1'
#
loop_
_entity.id
_entity.type
_entity.pdbx_description
1 polymer ?
#
loop_
_entity_poly.entity_id
_entity_poly.type
_entity_poly.pdbx_seq_one_letter_code
_entity_poly.pdbx_strand_id
1 'polypeptide(L)'
;MLGKYNTKAFISLGLTFILMWISEATDTHMNYNYTTKPRVVLPPNYVKEMRPPSKKGSPVIVDFSIFVVDINSINVEDMDFRVDMFIHQRWMESRLEISDDIFEEGDDYVTLLPEFFDNLWQPDPYFLNSKIAEIATLTHKFTSVTLYKNKTVRYAARMHAIIACQMEFQLYPMDIQVCPIYIESFSSNNQKVKLRWSDSGVTLNPELKLLQYNLGQPLELEESDGYMPEKVGNFSRLTVYFRFERQIGHHLIQTFAPSSLVVMLSWFSFWLGLDAIPGRVTLLVTCMLTLVTMFTGLRADIPPVAYVKALDLWMAGCMVSVFAALAEFVVVKVLDVQYQYQVNRIPKRISNMEKGQCATVASWEGGAVRSRKATQTPTTPGQTSLQGNGGPPKPARRQSLLSVAWTDTDTGVEKIMWREIDKVSRAVFPILFFVFVLLYWPILLMKSS
;
A
#
# COMPACT_ATOMS: atom_id res chain seq x y z
N MET A 1 77.23 26.30 -87.79
CA MET A 1 76.94 25.03 -88.47
C MET A 1 76.54 24.01 -87.42
N LEU A 2 75.38 23.37 -87.61
CA LEU A 2 74.83 22.20 -86.92
C LEU A 2 74.71 22.30 -85.38
N GLY A 3 73.62 21.91 -84.73
CA GLY A 3 72.46 21.16 -85.20
C GLY A 3 71.75 20.60 -83.97
N LYS A 4 70.45 20.89 -83.89
CA LYS A 4 69.38 20.17 -83.16
C LYS A 4 69.84 19.02 -82.26
N TYR A 5 69.99 19.28 -80.96
CA TYR A 5 69.92 18.22 -79.96
C TYR A 5 68.46 17.94 -79.60
N ASN A 6 68.14 16.64 -79.64
CA ASN A 6 66.82 16.04 -79.65
C ASN A 6 65.95 16.40 -78.42
N THR A 7 65.00 17.31 -78.61
CA THR A 7 63.85 17.51 -77.69
C THR A 7 62.97 16.25 -77.57
N LYS A 8 63.07 15.31 -78.53
CA LYS A 8 62.36 14.02 -78.51
C LYS A 8 62.92 13.01 -77.50
N ALA A 9 64.20 13.11 -77.12
CA ALA A 9 64.81 12.17 -76.17
C ALA A 9 64.42 12.49 -74.72
N PHE A 10 64.34 13.77 -74.35
CA PHE A 10 63.91 14.18 -73.01
C PHE A 10 62.43 13.91 -72.73
N ILE A 11 61.56 14.06 -73.74
CA ILE A 11 60.14 13.73 -73.60
C ILE A 11 59.94 12.22 -73.49
N SER A 12 60.71 11.41 -74.23
CA SER A 12 60.64 9.95 -74.14
C SER A 12 61.11 9.41 -72.78
N LEU A 13 62.20 9.95 -72.21
CA LEU A 13 62.69 9.56 -70.89
C LEU A 13 61.76 10.01 -69.75
N GLY A 14 61.15 11.20 -69.88
CA GLY A 14 60.15 11.70 -68.93
C GLY A 14 58.86 10.86 -68.96
N LEU A 15 58.39 10.46 -70.15
CA LEU A 15 57.20 9.61 -70.27
C LEU A 15 57.43 8.20 -69.73
N THR A 16 58.62 7.62 -69.92
CA THR A 16 58.95 6.30 -69.36
C THR A 16 59.10 6.33 -67.85
N PHE A 17 59.63 7.41 -67.26
CA PHE A 17 59.69 7.56 -65.81
C PHE A 17 58.31 7.76 -65.18
N ILE A 18 57.41 8.48 -65.85
CA ILE A 18 56.01 8.66 -65.42
C ILE A 18 55.21 7.36 -65.59
N LEU A 19 55.41 6.62 -66.68
CA LEU A 19 54.75 5.31 -66.89
C LEU A 19 55.29 4.23 -65.94
N MET A 20 56.58 4.28 -65.57
CA MET A 20 57.16 3.38 -64.57
C MET A 20 56.69 3.73 -63.15
N TRP A 21 56.52 5.02 -62.82
CA TRP A 21 55.84 5.46 -61.58
C TRP A 21 54.36 5.09 -61.54
N ILE A 22 53.65 5.12 -62.66
CA ILE A 22 52.25 4.68 -62.75
C ILE A 22 52.14 3.15 -62.65
N SER A 23 53.12 2.41 -63.20
CA SER A 23 53.21 0.95 -63.07
C SER A 23 53.55 0.49 -61.65
N GLU A 24 54.42 1.22 -60.94
CA GLU A 24 54.77 0.91 -59.54
C GLU A 24 53.69 1.38 -58.55
N ALA A 25 52.86 2.36 -58.94
CA ALA A 25 51.69 2.80 -58.17
C ALA A 25 50.41 1.99 -58.44
N THR A 26 50.43 1.02 -59.37
CA THR A 26 49.25 0.19 -59.69
C THR A 26 49.34 -1.27 -59.22
N ASP A 27 50.43 -1.68 -58.56
CA ASP A 27 50.56 -2.99 -57.93
C ASP A 27 50.88 -2.86 -56.43
N THR A 28 49.88 -2.44 -55.66
CA THR A 28 49.68 -2.78 -54.21
C THR A 28 48.38 -2.20 -53.69
N HIS A 29 47.31 -2.30 -54.48
CA HIS A 29 45.96 -2.37 -53.91
C HIS A 29 45.31 -3.63 -54.44
N MET A 30 45.82 -4.77 -53.99
CA MET A 30 44.98 -5.93 -53.78
C MET A 30 43.86 -5.46 -52.85
N ASN A 31 42.76 -5.01 -53.44
CA ASN A 31 41.49 -4.88 -52.78
C ASN A 31 41.12 -6.28 -52.29
N TYR A 32 41.67 -6.67 -51.14
CA TYR A 32 40.90 -7.49 -50.23
C TYR A 32 39.65 -6.67 -49.94
N ASN A 33 38.61 -6.94 -50.72
CA ASN A 33 37.25 -6.72 -50.30
C ASN A 33 37.05 -7.57 -49.04
N TYR A 34 37.53 -7.06 -47.90
CA TYR A 34 36.90 -7.29 -46.64
C TYR A 34 35.56 -6.56 -46.72
N THR A 35 34.65 -7.08 -47.55
CA THR A 35 33.25 -7.04 -47.21
C THR A 35 33.19 -7.74 -45.87
N THR A 36 33.23 -6.96 -44.80
CA THR A 36 32.93 -7.30 -43.42
C THR A 36 31.48 -7.78 -43.35
N LYS A 37 31.24 -8.91 -43.99
CA LYS A 37 30.10 -9.76 -43.70
C LYS A 37 30.52 -10.60 -42.50
N PRO A 38 29.68 -10.76 -41.48
CA PRO A 38 29.90 -11.74 -40.43
C PRO A 38 29.72 -13.17 -41.00
N ARG A 39 30.58 -13.55 -41.94
CA ARG A 39 30.47 -14.78 -42.75
C ARG A 39 31.31 -15.93 -42.22
N VAL A 40 32.15 -15.70 -41.22
CA VAL A 40 33.12 -16.71 -40.78
C VAL A 40 32.45 -17.84 -39.98
N VAL A 41 31.29 -17.58 -39.37
CA VAL A 41 30.63 -18.55 -38.47
C VAL A 41 29.29 -19.08 -39.01
N LEU A 42 28.60 -18.30 -39.85
CA LEU A 42 27.28 -18.64 -40.37
C LEU A 42 27.41 -19.24 -41.78
N PRO A 43 26.90 -20.46 -42.01
CA PRO A 43 26.98 -21.08 -43.32
C PRO A 43 26.12 -20.31 -44.35
N PRO A 44 26.44 -20.39 -45.66
CA PRO A 44 25.77 -19.60 -46.69
C PRO A 44 24.28 -19.90 -46.86
N ASN A 45 23.83 -21.06 -46.39
CA ASN A 45 22.43 -21.51 -46.40
C ASN A 45 21.72 -21.30 -45.04
N TYR A 46 22.30 -20.52 -44.13
CA TYR A 46 21.70 -20.23 -42.84
C TYR A 46 20.42 -19.39 -43.00
N VAL A 47 19.30 -19.91 -42.51
CA VAL A 47 18.02 -19.20 -42.44
C VAL A 47 17.73 -18.90 -40.98
N LYS A 48 17.74 -17.62 -40.61
CA LYS A 48 17.60 -17.18 -39.22
C LYS A 48 16.19 -17.37 -38.66
N GLU A 49 15.18 -17.43 -39.52
CA GLU A 49 13.78 -17.63 -39.13
C GLU A 49 13.51 -19.09 -38.72
N MET A 50 14.41 -20.00 -39.11
CA MET A 50 14.31 -21.41 -38.76
C MET A 50 15.11 -21.69 -37.49
N ARG A 51 14.48 -22.40 -36.54
CA ARG A 51 15.15 -22.89 -35.33
C ARG A 51 16.24 -23.91 -35.66
N PRO A 52 17.25 -24.10 -34.78
CA PRO A 52 18.22 -25.17 -34.89
C PRO A 52 17.52 -26.54 -35.05
N PRO A 53 17.89 -27.34 -36.06
CA PRO A 53 17.33 -28.67 -36.27
C PRO A 53 17.84 -29.63 -35.18
N SER A 54 16.91 -30.33 -34.53
CA SER A 54 17.25 -31.42 -33.61
C SER A 54 17.15 -32.79 -34.29
N LYS A 55 18.17 -33.64 -34.10
CA LYS A 55 18.29 -34.98 -34.71
C LYS A 55 17.10 -35.92 -34.45
N LYS A 56 16.30 -35.68 -33.40
CA LYS A 56 15.14 -36.51 -33.01
C LYS A 56 13.85 -35.71 -32.88
N GLY A 57 13.80 -34.49 -33.42
CA GLY A 57 12.65 -33.60 -33.21
C GLY A 57 12.49 -33.14 -31.76
N SER A 58 13.51 -33.27 -30.92
CA SER A 58 13.47 -32.75 -29.55
C SER A 58 13.35 -31.22 -29.56
N PRO A 59 12.73 -30.63 -28.52
CA PRO A 59 12.73 -29.19 -28.37
C PRO A 59 14.16 -28.67 -28.22
N VAL A 60 14.39 -27.44 -28.70
CA VAL A 60 15.59 -26.67 -28.37
C VAL A 60 15.42 -26.24 -26.92
N ILE A 61 16.37 -26.64 -26.07
CA ILE A 61 16.35 -26.24 -24.67
C ILE A 61 17.09 -24.92 -24.54
N VAL A 62 16.41 -23.93 -23.98
CA VAL A 62 16.96 -22.61 -23.71
C VAL A 62 17.07 -22.46 -22.20
N ASP A 63 18.30 -22.48 -21.71
CA ASP A 63 18.58 -22.23 -20.30
C ASP A 63 18.51 -20.71 -20.05
N PHE A 64 17.67 -20.32 -19.11
CA PHE A 64 17.36 -18.93 -18.79
C PHE A 64 17.86 -18.61 -17.39
N SER A 65 18.49 -17.44 -17.22
CA SER A 65 18.78 -16.90 -15.90
C SER A 65 18.61 -15.40 -15.84
N ILE A 66 18.26 -14.91 -14.67
CA ILE A 66 18.03 -13.48 -14.41
C ILE A 66 19.00 -13.04 -13.33
N PHE A 67 19.66 -11.92 -13.56
CA PHE A 67 20.36 -11.19 -12.51
C PHE A 67 19.66 -9.86 -12.28
N VAL A 68 18.99 -9.71 -11.14
CA VAL A 68 18.28 -8.49 -10.77
C VAL A 68 19.28 -7.48 -10.25
N VAL A 69 19.40 -6.36 -10.96
CA VAL A 69 20.31 -5.26 -10.60
C VAL A 69 19.68 -4.40 -9.53
N ASP A 70 18.44 -3.97 -9.79
CA ASP A 70 17.67 -3.11 -8.91
C ASP A 70 16.16 -3.28 -9.14
N ILE A 71 15.38 -2.89 -8.14
CA ILE A 71 13.91 -2.79 -8.21
C ILE A 71 13.58 -1.33 -7.94
N ASN A 72 13.43 -0.55 -9.01
CA ASN A 72 13.44 0.91 -8.95
C ASN A 72 12.23 1.47 -8.18
N SER A 73 11.04 0.87 -8.37
CA SER A 73 9.82 1.33 -7.70
C SER A 73 8.74 0.25 -7.70
N ILE A 74 7.92 0.24 -6.66
CA ILE A 74 6.70 -0.57 -6.56
C ILE A 74 5.53 0.40 -6.54
N ASN A 75 4.74 0.44 -7.62
CA ASN A 75 3.59 1.33 -7.72
C ASN A 75 2.33 0.60 -7.26
N VAL A 76 1.82 1.04 -6.12
CA VAL A 76 0.61 0.53 -5.49
C VAL A 76 -0.64 0.96 -6.29
N GLU A 77 -0.63 2.17 -6.86
CA GLU A 77 -1.76 2.72 -7.63
C GLU A 77 -1.96 1.99 -8.96
N ASP A 78 -0.86 1.80 -9.70
CA ASP A 78 -0.87 1.11 -10.99
C ASP A 78 -0.85 -0.43 -10.86
N MET A 79 -0.70 -0.97 -9.64
CA MET A 79 -0.55 -2.41 -9.40
C MET A 79 0.61 -3.02 -10.23
N ASP A 80 1.78 -2.38 -10.18
CA ASP A 80 2.98 -2.85 -10.88
C ASP A 80 4.27 -2.59 -10.10
N PHE A 81 5.36 -3.21 -10.56
CA PHE A 81 6.70 -2.89 -10.09
C PHE A 81 7.66 -2.77 -11.27
N ARG A 82 8.65 -1.90 -11.11
CA ARG A 82 9.71 -1.65 -12.09
C ARG A 82 10.96 -2.38 -11.68
N VAL A 83 11.52 -3.17 -12.58
CA VAL A 83 12.71 -3.98 -12.34
C VAL A 83 13.74 -3.76 -13.44
N ASP A 84 14.98 -3.55 -12.99
CA ASP A 84 16.16 -3.46 -13.84
C ASP A 84 16.96 -4.75 -13.68
N MET A 85 17.09 -5.50 -14.77
CA MET A 85 17.70 -6.83 -14.72
C MET A 85 18.53 -7.16 -15.95
N PHE A 86 19.49 -8.06 -15.79
CA PHE A 86 20.16 -8.73 -16.89
C PHE A 86 19.49 -10.08 -17.14
N ILE A 87 19.04 -10.29 -18.36
CA ILE A 87 18.59 -11.59 -18.84
C ILE A 87 19.77 -12.31 -19.48
N HIS A 88 19.88 -13.60 -19.20
CA HIS A 88 20.84 -14.49 -19.84
C HIS A 88 20.10 -15.68 -20.43
N GLN A 89 20.43 -15.98 -21.67
CA GLN A 89 19.86 -17.09 -22.41
C GLN A 89 20.99 -17.92 -22.98
N ARG A 90 20.90 -19.24 -22.86
CA ARG A 90 21.90 -20.16 -23.38
C ARG A 90 21.21 -21.28 -24.15
N TRP A 91 21.63 -21.49 -25.39
CA TRP A 91 21.16 -22.60 -26.22
C TRP A 91 22.27 -23.10 -27.13
N MET A 92 22.09 -24.30 -27.67
CA MET A 92 23.01 -24.89 -28.64
C MET A 92 22.52 -24.62 -30.07
N GLU A 93 23.38 -24.05 -30.92
CA GLU A 93 23.11 -23.86 -32.34
C GLU A 93 23.96 -24.82 -33.17
N SER A 94 23.36 -25.94 -33.58
CA SER A 94 24.07 -27.00 -34.30
C SER A 94 24.56 -26.61 -35.69
N ARG A 95 23.96 -25.57 -36.30
CA ARG A 95 24.26 -25.12 -37.67
C ARG A 95 25.49 -24.23 -37.79
N LEU A 96 26.06 -23.75 -36.67
CA LEU A 96 27.28 -22.92 -36.73
C LEU A 96 28.47 -23.75 -37.19
N GLU A 97 29.27 -23.17 -38.07
CA GLU A 97 30.56 -23.70 -38.50
C GLU A 97 31.63 -22.82 -37.85
N ILE A 98 32.27 -23.34 -36.81
CA ILE A 98 33.23 -22.57 -36.02
C ILE A 98 34.63 -23.03 -36.44
N SER A 99 35.45 -22.11 -36.96
CA SER A 99 36.88 -22.36 -37.15
C SER A 99 37.61 -22.21 -35.82
N ASP A 100 38.61 -23.07 -35.58
CA ASP A 100 39.44 -22.99 -34.37
C ASP A 100 40.25 -21.67 -34.32
N ASP A 101 40.49 -21.03 -35.47
CA ASP A 101 41.23 -19.75 -35.59
C ASP A 101 40.52 -18.56 -34.95
N ILE A 102 39.24 -18.69 -34.58
CA ILE A 102 38.45 -17.62 -33.98
C ILE A 102 38.74 -17.50 -32.47
N PHE A 103 39.26 -18.55 -31.86
CA PHE A 103 39.59 -18.59 -30.43
C PHE A 103 41.07 -18.26 -30.23
N GLU A 104 41.36 -17.40 -29.27
CA GLU A 104 42.74 -17.21 -28.80
C GLU A 104 43.26 -18.50 -28.14
N GLU A 105 44.58 -18.69 -28.12
CA GLU A 105 45.19 -19.87 -27.51
C GLU A 105 44.84 -19.97 -26.02
N GLY A 106 43.98 -20.95 -25.67
CA GLY A 106 43.52 -21.19 -24.30
C GLY A 106 42.10 -20.71 -24.01
N ASP A 107 41.46 -19.94 -24.90
CA ASP A 107 40.10 -19.45 -24.71
C ASP A 107 39.05 -20.44 -25.24
N ASP A 108 37.99 -20.68 -24.47
CA ASP A 108 36.89 -21.59 -24.84
C ASP A 108 35.68 -20.88 -25.47
N TYR A 109 35.72 -19.54 -25.50
CA TYR A 109 34.64 -18.71 -25.98
C TYR A 109 35.15 -17.42 -26.63
N VAL A 110 34.35 -16.85 -27.52
CA VAL A 110 34.58 -15.54 -28.12
C VAL A 110 33.36 -14.66 -27.91
N THR A 111 33.56 -13.39 -27.59
CA THR A 111 32.47 -12.40 -27.49
C THR A 111 32.37 -11.63 -28.80
N LEU A 112 31.20 -11.68 -29.42
CA LEU A 112 30.92 -11.06 -30.71
C LEU A 112 30.17 -9.74 -30.53
N LEU A 113 30.29 -8.86 -31.53
CA LEU A 113 29.53 -7.61 -31.56
C LEU A 113 28.01 -7.88 -31.65
N PRO A 114 27.16 -7.00 -31.09
CA PRO A 114 25.71 -7.15 -31.11
C PRO A 114 25.10 -7.34 -32.51
N GLU A 115 25.68 -6.74 -33.54
CA GLU A 115 25.21 -6.83 -34.93
C GLU A 115 25.22 -8.26 -35.48
N PHE A 116 26.07 -9.14 -34.93
CA PHE A 116 26.05 -10.56 -35.25
C PHE A 116 24.73 -11.21 -34.86
N PHE A 117 24.12 -10.76 -33.76
CA PHE A 117 22.89 -11.31 -33.20
C PHE A 117 21.71 -11.17 -34.15
N ASP A 118 21.61 -10.05 -34.87
CA ASP A 118 20.49 -9.75 -35.78
C ASP A 118 20.40 -10.72 -36.98
N ASN A 119 21.48 -11.45 -37.25
CA ASN A 119 21.60 -12.45 -38.31
C ASN A 119 21.47 -13.89 -37.80
N LEU A 120 21.42 -14.11 -36.49
CA LEU A 120 21.30 -15.42 -35.85
C LEU A 120 19.84 -15.73 -35.49
N TRP A 121 19.45 -17.01 -35.50
CA TRP A 121 18.18 -17.41 -34.89
C TRP A 121 18.22 -17.13 -33.38
N GLN A 122 17.19 -16.44 -32.90
CA GLN A 122 17.00 -16.12 -31.50
C GLN A 122 15.71 -16.77 -30.98
N PRO A 123 15.74 -17.36 -29.77
CA PRO A 123 14.50 -17.72 -29.09
C PRO A 123 13.70 -16.44 -28.77
N ASP A 124 12.39 -16.58 -28.61
CA ASP A 124 11.46 -15.48 -28.40
C ASP A 124 10.75 -15.54 -27.03
N PRO A 125 11.50 -15.52 -25.91
CA PRO A 125 10.89 -15.39 -24.60
C PRO A 125 10.31 -13.98 -24.44
N TYR A 126 9.11 -13.89 -23.92
CA TYR A 126 8.46 -12.64 -23.58
C TYR A 126 7.84 -12.72 -22.18
N PHE A 127 7.66 -11.56 -21.58
CA PHE A 127 7.04 -11.43 -20.26
C PHE A 127 5.53 -11.36 -20.43
N LEU A 128 4.79 -12.36 -19.96
CA LEU A 128 3.34 -12.46 -20.17
C LEU A 128 2.57 -11.33 -19.46
N ASN A 129 3.02 -10.97 -18.25
CA ASN A 129 2.41 -9.93 -17.43
C ASN A 129 3.19 -8.61 -17.44
N SER A 130 4.04 -8.35 -18.45
CA SER A 130 4.67 -7.03 -18.58
C SER A 130 3.69 -6.02 -19.19
N LYS A 131 3.72 -4.79 -18.66
CA LYS A 131 3.13 -3.62 -19.33
C LYS A 131 4.09 -3.04 -20.34
N ILE A 132 5.37 -2.97 -19.97
CA ILE A 132 6.48 -2.48 -20.79
C ILE A 132 7.68 -3.39 -20.52
N ALA A 133 8.38 -3.81 -21.56
CA ALA A 133 9.65 -4.52 -21.46
C ALA A 133 10.57 -4.07 -22.60
N GLU A 134 11.67 -3.41 -22.26
CA GLU A 134 12.59 -2.82 -23.23
C GLU A 134 14.04 -3.11 -22.88
N ILE A 135 14.85 -3.37 -23.92
CA ILE A 135 16.29 -3.55 -23.76
C ILE A 135 16.92 -2.18 -23.55
N ALA A 136 17.75 -2.05 -22.52
CA ALA A 136 18.44 -0.82 -22.20
C ALA A 136 19.38 -0.38 -23.33
N THR A 137 19.35 0.91 -23.69
CA THR A 137 20.17 1.49 -24.76
C THR A 137 20.93 2.71 -24.27
N LEU A 138 22.18 2.87 -24.71
CA LEU A 138 22.93 4.13 -24.57
C LEU A 138 23.28 4.68 -25.96
N THR A 139 24.36 4.17 -26.56
CA THR A 139 24.70 4.38 -27.98
C THR A 139 24.28 3.19 -28.83
N HIS A 140 24.47 2.00 -28.26
CA HIS A 140 24.02 0.72 -28.79
C HIS A 140 23.18 0.01 -27.70
N LYS A 141 22.47 -1.04 -28.09
CA LYS A 141 21.76 -1.91 -27.14
C LYS A 141 22.77 -2.56 -26.20
N PHE A 142 22.49 -2.58 -24.90
CA PHE A 142 23.30 -3.28 -23.89
C PHE A 142 23.08 -4.79 -24.00
N THR A 143 23.62 -5.36 -25.07
CA THR A 143 23.54 -6.78 -25.41
C THR A 143 24.92 -7.32 -25.67
N SER A 144 25.17 -8.56 -25.27
CA SER A 144 26.41 -9.27 -25.54
C SER A 144 26.08 -10.68 -26.02
N VAL A 145 26.82 -11.13 -27.03
CA VAL A 145 26.71 -12.49 -27.57
C VAL A 145 28.04 -13.18 -27.39
N THR A 146 28.04 -14.28 -26.65
CA THR A 146 29.21 -15.12 -26.44
C THR A 146 29.01 -16.45 -27.13
N LEU A 147 29.93 -16.82 -28.01
CA LEU A 147 29.94 -18.09 -28.72
C LEU A 147 31.00 -19.01 -28.10
N TYR A 148 30.60 -20.21 -27.72
CA TYR A 148 31.49 -21.23 -27.16
C TYR A 148 31.94 -22.23 -28.23
N LYS A 149 33.12 -22.84 -28.06
CA LYS A 149 33.66 -23.91 -28.93
C LYS A 149 32.67 -25.06 -29.18
N ASN A 150 31.86 -25.40 -28.18
CA ASN A 150 30.84 -26.45 -28.27
C ASN A 150 29.56 -26.04 -29.04
N LYS A 151 29.59 -24.93 -29.79
CA LYS A 151 28.45 -24.34 -30.52
C LYS A 151 27.30 -23.87 -29.62
N THR A 152 27.57 -23.64 -28.35
CA THR A 152 26.63 -22.99 -27.45
C THR A 152 26.71 -21.48 -27.65
N VAL A 153 25.56 -20.84 -27.74
CA VAL A 153 25.43 -19.40 -27.79
C VAL A 153 24.87 -18.94 -26.46
N ARG A 154 25.53 -17.96 -25.83
CA ARG A 154 25.03 -17.23 -24.67
C ARG A 154 24.68 -15.81 -25.12
N TYR A 155 23.43 -15.45 -24.94
CA TYR A 155 22.94 -14.09 -25.11
C TYR A 155 22.74 -13.45 -23.74
N ALA A 156 23.26 -12.24 -23.56
CA ALA A 156 23.05 -11.44 -22.37
C ALA A 156 22.48 -10.08 -22.78
N ALA A 157 21.45 -9.59 -22.09
CA ALA A 157 20.89 -8.27 -22.34
C ALA A 157 20.49 -7.60 -21.03
N ARG A 158 20.76 -6.30 -20.90
CA ARG A 158 20.18 -5.48 -19.83
C ARG A 158 18.79 -5.02 -20.26
N MET A 159 17.81 -5.19 -19.40
CA MET A 159 16.42 -4.89 -19.69
C MET A 159 15.77 -4.13 -18.53
N HIS A 160 14.93 -3.15 -18.91
CA HIS A 160 14.03 -2.43 -18.03
C HIS A 160 12.62 -2.98 -18.25
N ALA A 161 11.98 -3.46 -17.20
CA ALA A 161 10.64 -4.03 -17.30
C ALA A 161 9.71 -3.49 -16.22
N ILE A 162 8.47 -3.21 -16.64
CA ILE A 162 7.35 -2.89 -15.76
C ILE A 162 6.43 -4.10 -15.76
N ILE A 163 6.35 -4.78 -14.62
CA ILE A 163 5.61 -6.03 -14.47
C ILE A 163 4.34 -5.77 -13.66
N ALA A 164 3.19 -6.14 -14.23
CA ALA A 164 1.92 -6.06 -13.54
C ALA A 164 1.86 -7.11 -12.41
N CYS A 165 1.49 -6.65 -11.21
CA CYS A 165 1.35 -7.47 -10.02
C CYS A 165 0.07 -7.09 -9.29
N GLN A 166 -0.86 -8.04 -9.17
CA GLN A 166 -2.11 -7.84 -8.43
C GLN A 166 -1.81 -7.93 -6.93
N MET A 167 -1.79 -6.78 -6.26
CA MET A 167 -1.50 -6.69 -4.83
C MET A 167 -2.76 -6.77 -3.98
N GLU A 168 -2.64 -7.29 -2.75
CA GLU A 168 -3.73 -7.40 -1.78
C GLU A 168 -3.42 -6.64 -0.48
N PHE A 169 -4.26 -5.66 -0.15
CA PHE A 169 -4.03 -4.72 0.95
C PHE A 169 -4.87 -4.99 2.20
N GLN A 170 -5.48 -6.17 2.34
CA GLN A 170 -6.33 -6.49 3.51
C GLN A 170 -5.58 -6.25 4.84
N LEU A 171 -4.30 -6.61 4.86
CA LEU A 171 -3.42 -6.50 6.03
C LEU A 171 -2.61 -5.20 6.08
N TYR A 172 -2.87 -4.26 5.17
CA TYR A 172 -2.11 -3.01 5.11
C TYR A 172 -2.13 -2.29 6.47
N PRO A 173 -0.98 -1.85 7.01
CA PRO A 173 0.37 -1.80 6.39
C PRO A 173 1.33 -2.96 6.74
N MET A 174 0.84 -4.08 7.31
CA MET A 174 1.63 -5.32 7.50
C MET A 174 1.30 -6.34 6.40
N ASP A 175 1.20 -5.87 5.17
CA ASP A 175 0.93 -6.68 3.99
C ASP A 175 2.20 -7.30 3.40
N ILE A 176 2.04 -8.51 2.86
CA ILE A 176 3.06 -9.22 2.10
C ILE A 176 2.53 -9.41 0.69
N GLN A 177 3.22 -8.84 -0.29
CA GLN A 177 2.84 -8.92 -1.69
C GLN A 177 3.68 -9.98 -2.39
N VAL A 178 3.02 -10.87 -3.14
CA VAL A 178 3.69 -11.89 -3.95
C VAL A 178 3.50 -11.52 -5.41
N CYS A 179 4.57 -11.09 -6.06
CA CYS A 179 4.57 -10.60 -7.42
C CYS A 179 5.28 -11.58 -8.36
N PRO A 180 4.54 -12.30 -9.23
CA PRO A 180 5.14 -13.19 -10.20
C PRO A 180 5.67 -12.44 -11.41
N ILE A 181 6.76 -12.93 -12.00
CA ILE A 181 7.15 -12.65 -13.38
C ILE A 181 6.95 -13.94 -14.18
N TYR A 182 6.10 -13.90 -15.19
CA TYR A 182 5.86 -15.01 -16.10
C TYR A 182 6.64 -14.82 -17.39
N ILE A 183 7.46 -15.79 -17.75
CA ILE A 183 8.27 -15.78 -18.96
C ILE A 183 7.84 -16.95 -19.82
N GLU A 184 7.40 -16.70 -21.04
CA GLU A 184 6.87 -17.71 -21.93
C GLU A 184 7.44 -17.53 -23.34
N SER A 185 7.48 -18.60 -24.12
CA SER A 185 7.85 -18.51 -25.54
C SER A 185 6.67 -17.96 -26.35
N PHE A 186 6.92 -16.96 -27.20
CA PHE A 186 5.82 -16.33 -27.94
C PHE A 186 5.32 -17.24 -29.07
N SER A 187 6.17 -17.68 -29.99
CA SER A 187 5.77 -18.32 -31.25
C SER A 187 5.86 -19.84 -31.21
N SER A 188 6.72 -20.40 -30.35
CA SER A 188 7.09 -21.81 -30.36
C SER A 188 6.44 -22.58 -29.21
N ASN A 189 5.66 -23.62 -29.53
CA ASN A 189 5.10 -24.54 -28.54
C ASN A 189 6.19 -25.30 -27.75
N ASN A 190 5.86 -25.90 -26.59
CA ASN A 190 6.81 -26.63 -25.73
C ASN A 190 7.52 -27.80 -26.45
N GLN A 191 6.90 -28.38 -27.47
CA GLN A 191 7.52 -29.42 -28.30
C GLN A 191 8.68 -28.90 -29.18
N LYS A 192 8.71 -27.59 -29.48
CA LYS A 192 9.72 -26.96 -30.34
C LYS A 192 10.79 -26.24 -29.53
N VAL A 193 10.39 -25.49 -28.51
CA VAL A 193 11.28 -24.75 -27.61
C VAL A 193 10.84 -24.99 -26.19
N LYS A 194 11.77 -25.37 -25.32
CA LYS A 194 11.54 -25.55 -23.89
C LYS A 194 12.46 -24.61 -23.11
N LEU A 195 11.86 -23.77 -22.29
CA LEU A 195 12.57 -22.89 -21.37
C LEU A 195 12.87 -23.67 -20.08
N ARG A 196 14.04 -23.42 -19.49
CA ARG A 196 14.47 -24.06 -18.24
C ARG A 196 15.31 -23.08 -17.43
N TRP A 197 15.20 -23.09 -16.10
CA TRP A 197 16.08 -22.30 -15.27
C TRP A 197 17.51 -22.86 -15.31
N SER A 198 18.50 -22.00 -15.51
CA SER A 198 19.90 -22.36 -15.33
C SER A 198 20.17 -22.73 -13.86
N ASP A 199 21.28 -23.39 -13.56
CA ASP A 199 21.66 -23.74 -12.17
C ASP A 199 21.66 -22.54 -11.19
N SER A 200 21.95 -21.34 -11.67
CA SER A 200 21.90 -20.10 -10.88
C SER A 200 20.50 -19.50 -10.75
N GLY A 201 19.54 -19.92 -11.59
CA GLY A 201 18.16 -19.45 -11.62
C GLY A 201 18.05 -17.93 -11.69
N VAL A 202 17.61 -17.34 -10.57
CA VAL A 202 17.50 -15.91 -10.38
C VAL A 202 18.42 -15.48 -9.24
N THR A 203 19.35 -14.58 -9.57
CA THR A 203 20.30 -14.00 -8.61
C THR A 203 19.96 -12.52 -8.37
N LEU A 204 20.13 -12.08 -7.13
CA LEU A 204 19.91 -10.70 -6.72
C LEU A 204 21.25 -10.01 -6.50
N ASN A 205 21.34 -8.73 -6.84
CA ASN A 205 22.45 -7.89 -6.41
C ASN A 205 22.49 -7.82 -4.87
N PRO A 206 23.61 -8.17 -4.21
CA PRO A 206 23.70 -8.15 -2.74
C PRO A 206 23.54 -6.75 -2.12
N GLU A 207 23.75 -5.69 -2.90
CA GLU A 207 23.58 -4.31 -2.45
C GLU A 207 22.13 -3.80 -2.60
N LEU A 208 21.26 -4.58 -3.23
CA LEU A 208 19.87 -4.20 -3.48
C LEU A 208 19.12 -4.06 -2.16
N LYS A 209 18.63 -2.84 -1.90
CA LYS A 209 17.82 -2.51 -0.73
C LYS A 209 16.67 -1.61 -1.14
N LEU A 210 15.47 -2.00 -0.76
CA LEU A 210 14.25 -1.23 -0.94
C LEU A 210 13.98 -0.40 0.31
N LEU A 211 13.45 0.81 0.14
CA LEU A 211 13.17 1.72 1.26
C LEU A 211 11.91 1.35 2.04
N GLN A 212 10.87 0.89 1.35
CA GLN A 212 9.55 0.61 1.95
C GLN A 212 9.29 -0.88 2.16
N TYR A 213 10.06 -1.74 1.50
CA TYR A 213 9.84 -3.19 1.48
C TYR A 213 11.14 -3.92 1.77
N ASN A 214 11.02 -5.12 2.31
CA ASN A 214 12.07 -6.12 2.35
C ASN A 214 11.76 -7.20 1.32
N LEU A 215 12.80 -7.71 0.65
CA LEU A 215 12.67 -8.89 -0.19
C LEU A 215 12.69 -10.13 0.71
N GLY A 216 11.58 -10.88 0.73
CA GLY A 216 11.51 -12.17 1.37
C GLY A 216 12.37 -13.18 0.61
N GLN A 217 13.36 -13.76 1.28
CA GLN A 217 14.17 -14.86 0.74
C GLN A 217 13.68 -16.20 1.30
N PRO A 218 13.66 -17.29 0.51
CA PRO A 218 14.12 -17.38 -0.89
C PRO A 218 13.06 -16.97 -1.93
N LEU A 219 13.53 -16.59 -3.13
CA LEU A 219 12.69 -16.48 -4.33
C LEU A 219 12.21 -17.89 -4.72
N GLU A 220 10.92 -18.04 -5.00
CA GLU A 220 10.36 -19.30 -5.49
C GLU A 220 10.44 -19.32 -7.02
N LEU A 221 11.05 -20.37 -7.57
CA LEU A 221 11.23 -20.58 -9.01
C LEU A 221 10.43 -21.80 -9.44
N GLU A 222 9.61 -21.65 -10.46
CA GLU A 222 8.77 -22.71 -11.01
C GLU A 222 9.02 -22.86 -12.52
N GLU A 223 9.05 -24.10 -12.99
CA GLU A 223 9.02 -24.46 -14.41
C GLU A 223 7.70 -25.16 -14.70
N SER A 224 6.88 -24.56 -15.55
CA SER A 224 5.54 -25.07 -15.87
C SER A 224 5.21 -24.93 -17.35
N ASP A 225 4.08 -25.52 -17.76
CA ASP A 225 3.57 -25.40 -19.12
C ASP A 225 2.29 -24.55 -19.09
N GLY A 226 2.26 -23.46 -19.85
CA GLY A 226 1.11 -22.60 -20.01
C GLY A 226 0.27 -22.99 -21.22
N TYR A 227 -1.03 -23.22 -21.02
CA TYR A 227 -1.95 -23.39 -22.15
C TYR A 227 -2.37 -22.03 -22.70
N MET A 228 -2.08 -21.76 -23.97
CA MET A 228 -2.57 -20.59 -24.68
C MET A 228 -3.83 -20.93 -25.49
N PRO A 229 -5.00 -20.36 -25.16
CA PRO A 229 -6.22 -20.62 -25.92
C PRO A 229 -6.16 -20.04 -27.34
N GLU A 230 -5.47 -18.90 -27.54
CA GLU A 230 -5.37 -18.22 -28.84
C GLU A 230 -4.60 -19.03 -29.89
N LYS A 231 -3.53 -19.72 -29.47
CA LYS A 231 -2.65 -20.51 -30.35
C LYS A 231 -2.94 -22.01 -30.29
N VAL A 232 -3.87 -22.43 -29.41
CA VAL A 232 -4.28 -23.82 -29.18
C VAL A 232 -3.04 -24.72 -28.95
N GLY A 233 -2.30 -24.44 -27.87
CA GLY A 233 -1.07 -25.17 -27.57
C GLY A 233 -0.53 -24.95 -26.16
N ASN A 234 0.33 -25.86 -25.71
CA ASN A 234 1.08 -25.76 -24.46
C ASN A 234 2.46 -25.16 -24.71
N PHE A 235 2.69 -23.97 -24.18
CA PHE A 235 3.96 -23.25 -24.26
C PHE A 235 4.75 -23.45 -22.98
N SER A 236 6.07 -23.50 -23.09
CA SER A 236 6.94 -23.62 -21.92
C SER A 236 6.99 -22.27 -21.19
N ARG A 237 6.75 -22.30 -19.87
CA ARG A 237 6.67 -21.12 -18.99
C ARG A 237 7.65 -21.25 -17.81
N LEU A 238 8.37 -20.17 -17.56
CA LEU A 238 9.16 -19.98 -16.35
C LEU A 238 8.48 -18.94 -15.48
N THR A 239 8.38 -19.22 -14.18
CA THR A 239 7.81 -18.28 -13.20
C THR A 239 8.80 -18.04 -12.08
N VAL A 240 8.95 -16.77 -11.71
CA VAL A 240 9.67 -16.37 -10.49
C VAL A 240 8.75 -15.51 -9.62
N TYR A 241 8.68 -15.81 -8.34
CA TYR A 241 7.87 -15.08 -7.37
C TYR A 241 8.73 -14.16 -6.50
N PHE A 242 8.49 -12.85 -6.61
CA PHE A 242 9.08 -11.84 -5.72
C PHE A 242 8.16 -11.62 -4.53
N ARG A 243 8.64 -11.93 -3.32
CA ARG A 243 7.93 -11.66 -2.06
C ARG A 243 8.39 -10.30 -1.51
N PHE A 244 7.50 -9.32 -1.53
CA PHE A 244 7.73 -7.99 -0.96
C PHE A 244 7.02 -7.86 0.39
N GLU A 245 7.78 -7.73 1.47
CA GLU A 245 7.26 -7.52 2.82
C GLU A 245 7.35 -6.04 3.20
N ARG A 246 6.23 -5.39 3.50
CA ARG A 246 6.26 -3.95 3.84
C ARG A 246 6.90 -3.72 5.22
N GLN A 247 7.78 -2.72 5.30
CA GLN A 247 8.35 -2.29 6.57
C GLN A 247 7.35 -1.43 7.37
N ILE A 248 6.96 -1.91 8.54
CA ILE A 248 5.92 -1.28 9.38
C ILE A 248 6.38 -0.02 10.14
N GLY A 249 7.70 0.16 10.33
CA GLY A 249 8.26 1.15 11.27
C GLY A 249 7.79 2.60 11.05
N HIS A 250 7.70 3.03 9.79
CA HIS A 250 7.24 4.37 9.43
C HIS A 250 5.78 4.60 9.84
N HIS A 251 4.91 3.62 9.62
CA HIS A 251 3.49 3.71 9.99
C HIS A 251 3.29 3.69 11.51
N LEU A 252 4.15 3.01 12.28
CA LEU A 252 4.09 3.07 13.75
C LEU A 252 4.24 4.50 14.27
N ILE A 253 5.23 5.23 13.75
CA ILE A 253 5.60 6.56 14.24
C ILE A 253 4.65 7.63 13.68
N GLN A 254 4.28 7.56 12.41
CA GLN A 254 3.45 8.59 11.78
C GLN A 254 1.95 8.34 11.88
N THR A 255 1.53 7.10 12.08
CA THR A 255 0.12 6.73 12.05
C THR A 255 -0.37 6.22 13.40
N PHE A 256 0.19 5.13 13.91
CA PHE A 256 -0.33 4.50 15.12
C PHE A 256 -0.05 5.33 16.39
N ALA A 257 1.14 5.91 16.53
CA ALA A 257 1.49 6.73 17.68
C ALA A 257 0.65 8.03 17.79
N PRO A 258 0.57 8.91 16.77
CA PRO A 258 -0.21 10.14 16.87
C PRO A 258 -1.72 9.89 16.99
N SER A 259 -2.27 8.88 16.30
CA SER A 259 -3.69 8.54 16.46
C SER A 259 -4.00 8.05 17.89
N SER A 260 -3.12 7.24 18.48
CA SER A 260 -3.23 6.85 19.89
C SER A 260 -3.19 8.06 20.81
N LEU A 261 -2.24 8.98 20.61
CA LEU A 261 -2.13 10.21 21.41
C LEU A 261 -3.39 11.07 21.33
N VAL A 262 -4.01 11.20 20.15
CA VAL A 262 -5.29 11.91 20.00
C VAL A 262 -6.41 11.25 20.80
N VAL A 263 -6.47 9.92 20.84
CA VAL A 263 -7.43 9.20 21.70
C VAL A 263 -7.13 9.47 23.18
N MET A 264 -5.87 9.41 23.62
CA MET A 264 -5.49 9.74 25.00
C MET A 264 -5.89 11.17 25.38
N LEU A 265 -5.67 12.14 24.47
CA LEU A 265 -6.05 13.54 24.66
C LEU A 265 -7.56 13.69 24.89
N SER A 266 -8.39 12.92 24.17
CA SER A 266 -9.85 12.96 24.33
C SER A 266 -10.30 12.67 25.77
N TRP A 267 -9.57 11.81 26.51
CA TRP A 267 -9.90 11.44 27.89
C TRP A 267 -9.65 12.56 28.89
N PHE A 268 -8.79 13.54 28.56
CA PHE A 268 -8.62 14.73 29.39
C PHE A 268 -9.91 15.53 29.54
N SER A 269 -10.89 15.36 28.63
CA SER A 269 -12.23 15.93 28.78
C SER A 269 -12.91 15.50 30.10
N PHE A 270 -12.72 14.25 30.55
CA PHE A 270 -13.32 13.74 31.80
C PHE A 270 -12.71 14.33 33.08
N TRP A 271 -11.54 14.96 32.97
CA TRP A 271 -10.83 15.60 34.06
C TRP A 271 -11.14 17.09 34.18
N LEU A 272 -11.55 17.72 33.07
CA LEU A 272 -11.97 19.12 33.06
C LEU A 272 -13.28 19.30 33.85
N GLY A 273 -13.48 20.42 34.54
CA GLY A 273 -14.75 20.69 35.21
C GLY A 273 -15.91 20.87 34.22
N LEU A 274 -17.15 20.60 34.66
CA LEU A 274 -18.35 20.85 33.83
C LEU A 274 -18.61 22.33 33.56
N ASP A 275 -18.02 23.23 34.36
CA ASP A 275 -18.14 24.68 34.18
C ASP A 275 -17.39 25.14 32.91
N ALA A 276 -16.39 24.38 32.45
CA ALA A 276 -15.61 24.65 31.25
C ALA A 276 -16.19 23.94 30.00
N ILE A 277 -17.50 24.08 29.78
CA ILE A 277 -18.22 23.59 28.59
C ILE A 277 -17.47 23.85 27.27
N PRO A 278 -17.05 25.11 26.95
CA PRO A 278 -16.37 25.37 25.69
C PRO A 278 -15.04 24.63 25.57
N GLY A 279 -14.33 24.37 26.69
CA GLY A 279 -13.10 23.60 26.70
C GLY A 279 -13.31 22.13 26.33
N ARG A 280 -14.28 21.46 26.98
CA ARG A 280 -14.59 20.04 26.71
C ARG A 280 -15.05 19.82 25.26
N VAL A 281 -15.97 20.64 24.77
CA VAL A 281 -16.49 20.51 23.39
C VAL A 281 -15.40 20.76 22.36
N THR A 282 -14.64 21.84 22.53
CA THR A 282 -13.58 22.20 21.58
C THR A 282 -12.52 21.12 21.51
N LEU A 283 -12.10 20.57 22.65
CA LEU A 283 -11.13 19.46 22.71
C LEU A 283 -11.64 18.26 21.90
N LEU A 284 -12.85 17.77 22.20
CA LEU A 284 -13.40 16.55 21.59
C LEU A 284 -13.68 16.71 20.10
N VAL A 285 -14.24 17.84 19.67
CA VAL A 285 -14.48 18.15 18.26
C VAL A 285 -13.15 18.28 17.51
N THR A 286 -12.14 18.92 18.12
CA THR A 286 -10.80 19.03 17.52
C THR A 286 -10.18 17.64 17.36
N CYS A 287 -10.21 16.78 18.38
CA CYS A 287 -9.71 15.41 18.27
C CYS A 287 -10.41 14.60 17.18
N MET A 288 -11.73 14.75 17.04
CA MET A 288 -12.49 14.09 15.98
C MET A 288 -12.06 14.58 14.59
N LEU A 289 -11.96 15.90 14.41
CA LEU A 289 -11.49 16.50 13.16
C LEU A 289 -10.06 16.08 12.82
N THR A 290 -9.17 15.99 13.81
CA THR A 290 -7.79 15.51 13.63
C THR A 290 -7.78 14.07 13.12
N LEU A 291 -8.55 13.16 13.73
CA LEU A 291 -8.61 11.77 13.27
C LEU A 291 -9.20 11.63 11.86
N VAL A 292 -10.25 12.40 11.52
CA VAL A 292 -10.85 12.39 10.19
C VAL A 292 -9.87 12.94 9.13
N THR A 293 -9.17 14.04 9.45
CA THR A 293 -8.14 14.62 8.58
C THR A 293 -7.03 13.63 8.32
N MET A 294 -6.53 12.98 9.38
CA MET A 294 -5.49 11.96 9.30
C MET A 294 -5.93 10.74 8.49
N PHE A 295 -7.16 10.26 8.69
CA PHE A 295 -7.73 9.16 7.91
C PHE A 295 -7.82 9.48 6.41
N THR A 296 -8.20 10.72 6.08
CA THR A 296 -8.26 11.19 4.70
C THR A 296 -6.86 11.28 4.08
N GLY A 297 -5.87 11.75 4.84
CA GLY A 297 -4.47 11.79 4.40
C GLY A 297 -3.92 10.40 4.07
N LEU A 298 -4.14 9.42 4.95
CA LEU A 298 -3.67 8.03 4.74
C LEU A 298 -4.32 7.35 3.53
N ARG A 299 -5.53 7.78 3.14
CA ARG A 299 -6.24 7.27 1.95
C ARG A 299 -5.75 7.89 0.65
N ALA A 300 -4.98 8.97 0.69
CA ALA A 300 -4.38 9.56 -0.50
C ALA A 300 -3.15 8.75 -0.98
N ASP A 301 -2.48 8.05 -0.06
CA ASP A 301 -1.25 7.31 -0.35
C ASP A 301 -1.49 5.94 -1.03
N ILE A 302 -2.74 5.47 -1.08
CA ILE A 302 -3.11 4.13 -1.54
C ILE A 302 -4.32 4.25 -2.45
N PRO A 303 -4.38 3.54 -3.60
CA PRO A 303 -5.57 3.55 -4.44
C PRO A 303 -6.82 3.10 -3.67
N PRO A 304 -7.99 3.61 -4.05
CA PRO A 304 -9.24 3.22 -3.43
C PRO A 304 -9.54 1.75 -3.73
N VAL A 305 -9.44 0.90 -2.70
CA VAL A 305 -9.86 -0.51 -2.75
C VAL A 305 -11.24 -0.69 -2.11
N ALA A 306 -12.02 -1.63 -2.64
CA ALA A 306 -13.40 -1.86 -2.21
C ALA A 306 -13.53 -2.57 -0.85
N TYR A 307 -12.50 -3.28 -0.40
CA TYR A 307 -12.50 -4.01 0.86
C TYR A 307 -11.89 -3.20 2.01
N VAL A 308 -12.21 -3.62 3.25
CA VAL A 308 -11.71 -3.00 4.48
C VAL A 308 -10.26 -3.40 4.72
N LYS A 309 -9.40 -2.41 4.99
CA LYS A 309 -8.00 -2.63 5.37
C LYS A 309 -7.85 -2.66 6.88
N ALA A 310 -6.82 -3.35 7.39
CA ALA A 310 -6.51 -3.36 8.83
C ALA A 310 -6.35 -1.94 9.39
N LEU A 311 -5.68 -1.05 8.64
CA LEU A 311 -5.56 0.36 9.01
C LEU A 311 -6.91 1.09 9.10
N ASP A 312 -7.88 0.78 8.22
CA ASP A 312 -9.22 1.37 8.27
C ASP A 312 -9.91 0.99 9.60
N LEU A 313 -9.73 -0.25 10.08
CA LEU A 313 -10.29 -0.71 11.35
C LEU A 313 -9.64 -0.01 12.56
N TRP A 314 -8.33 0.20 12.52
CA TRP A 314 -7.62 0.98 13.55
C TRP A 314 -8.17 2.40 13.67
N MET A 315 -8.21 3.12 12.53
CA MET A 315 -8.69 4.51 12.50
C MET A 315 -10.17 4.60 12.89
N ALA A 316 -11.00 3.65 12.46
CA ALA A 316 -12.39 3.55 12.89
C ALA A 316 -12.51 3.34 14.41
N GLY A 317 -11.72 2.45 15.01
CA GLY A 317 -11.70 2.22 16.46
C GLY A 317 -11.33 3.47 17.26
N CYS A 318 -10.32 4.22 16.79
CA CYS A 318 -9.95 5.51 17.37
C CYS A 318 -11.08 6.54 17.25
N MET A 319 -11.71 6.66 16.08
CA MET A 319 -12.83 7.59 15.86
C MET A 319 -14.04 7.25 16.72
N VAL A 320 -14.40 5.97 16.84
CA VAL A 320 -15.52 5.52 17.70
C VAL A 320 -15.24 5.86 19.16
N SER A 321 -13.99 5.72 19.62
CA SER A 321 -13.59 6.04 20.98
C SER A 321 -13.72 7.54 21.29
N VAL A 322 -13.28 8.41 20.38
CA VAL A 322 -13.44 9.88 20.53
C VAL A 322 -14.91 10.29 20.42
N PHE A 323 -15.67 9.69 19.51
CA PHE A 323 -17.11 9.94 19.37
C PHE A 323 -17.87 9.51 20.62
N ALA A 324 -17.52 8.38 21.23
CA ALA A 324 -18.11 7.94 22.49
C ALA A 324 -17.81 8.93 23.65
N ALA A 325 -16.62 9.54 23.70
CA ALA A 325 -16.31 10.58 24.67
C ALA A 325 -17.13 11.86 24.44
N LEU A 326 -17.42 12.22 23.18
CA LEU A 326 -18.35 13.30 22.85
C LEU A 326 -19.79 12.99 23.27
N ALA A 327 -20.25 11.76 23.00
CA ALA A 327 -21.58 11.32 23.42
C ALA A 327 -21.72 11.33 24.95
N GLU A 328 -20.69 10.88 25.66
CA GLU A 328 -20.64 10.94 27.12
C GLU A 328 -20.79 12.37 27.63
N PHE A 329 -20.04 13.33 27.07
CA PHE A 329 -20.14 14.72 27.46
C PHE A 329 -21.57 15.28 27.26
N VAL A 330 -22.22 14.94 26.15
CA VAL A 330 -23.62 15.36 25.88
C VAL A 330 -24.56 14.77 26.93
N VAL A 331 -24.41 13.49 27.26
CA VAL A 331 -25.21 12.82 28.30
C VAL A 331 -25.00 13.48 29.66
N VAL A 332 -23.75 13.68 30.07
CA VAL A 332 -23.38 14.33 31.34
C VAL A 332 -23.98 15.73 31.41
N LYS A 333 -23.95 16.50 30.31
CA LYS A 333 -24.54 17.85 30.29
C LYS A 333 -26.06 17.85 30.37
N VAL A 334 -26.74 16.93 29.67
CA VAL A 334 -28.20 16.80 29.77
C VAL A 334 -28.61 16.46 31.20
N LEU A 335 -27.87 15.57 31.87
CA LEU A 335 -28.12 15.20 33.26
C LEU A 335 -27.87 16.35 34.24
N ASP A 336 -26.81 17.16 34.02
CA ASP A 336 -26.56 18.37 34.80
C ASP A 336 -27.71 19.39 34.66
N VAL A 337 -28.19 19.64 33.44
CA VAL A 337 -29.34 20.54 33.20
C VAL A 337 -30.61 20.02 33.88
N GLN A 338 -30.87 18.71 33.80
CA GLN A 338 -32.01 18.09 34.49
C GLN A 338 -31.90 18.21 36.01
N TYR A 339 -30.70 18.01 36.57
CA TYR A 339 -30.43 18.20 38.00
C TYR A 339 -30.70 19.64 38.44
N GLN A 340 -30.15 20.63 37.74
CA GLN A 340 -30.36 22.05 38.01
C GLN A 340 -31.85 22.42 37.95
N TYR A 341 -32.61 21.87 37.00
CA TYR A 341 -34.05 22.08 36.91
C TYR A 341 -34.81 21.48 38.13
N GLN A 342 -34.41 20.31 38.62
CA GLN A 342 -35.01 19.71 39.82
C GLN A 342 -34.68 20.51 41.09
N VAL A 343 -33.41 20.89 41.28
CA VAL A 343 -32.96 21.69 42.43
C VAL A 343 -33.65 23.06 42.46
N ASN A 344 -33.77 23.75 41.31
CA ASN A 344 -34.46 25.04 41.22
C ASN A 344 -35.99 24.97 41.41
N ARG A 345 -36.62 23.79 41.35
CA ARG A 345 -38.03 23.62 41.76
C ARG A 345 -38.21 23.48 43.27
N ILE A 346 -37.17 23.11 44.00
CA ILE A 346 -37.20 22.86 45.45
C ILE A 346 -37.16 24.15 46.34
N PRO A 347 -36.79 25.39 45.93
CA PRO A 347 -36.70 26.53 46.85
C PRO A 347 -37.90 27.51 46.83
N LYS A 348 -39.12 27.08 46.50
CA LYS A 348 -40.34 27.93 46.62
C LYS A 348 -41.46 27.38 47.51
N ARG A 349 -41.28 26.20 48.11
CA ARG A 349 -42.27 25.64 49.06
C ARG A 349 -41.95 25.91 50.53
N ILE A 350 -40.68 26.06 50.89
CA ILE A 350 -40.27 26.27 52.28
C ILE A 350 -40.34 27.76 52.66
N SER A 351 -39.98 28.67 51.75
CA SER A 351 -40.07 30.13 51.98
C SER A 351 -41.51 30.68 52.07
N ASN A 352 -42.49 29.94 51.55
CA ASN A 352 -43.92 30.28 51.72
C ASN A 352 -44.52 29.67 53.00
N MET A 353 -43.80 28.79 53.71
CA MET A 353 -44.24 28.22 54.98
C MET A 353 -43.66 28.98 56.19
N GLU A 354 -42.60 29.77 55.98
CA GLU A 354 -41.91 30.53 57.05
C GLU A 354 -42.28 32.02 57.12
N LYS A 355 -43.18 32.52 56.26
CA LYS A 355 -43.80 33.86 56.37
C LYS A 355 -45.14 33.85 57.11
N GLY A 356 -45.29 32.92 58.05
CA GLY A 356 -46.55 32.65 58.73
C GLY A 356 -46.49 32.63 60.25
N GLN A 357 -45.53 33.28 60.92
CA GLN A 357 -45.60 33.52 62.37
C GLN A 357 -44.46 34.42 62.87
N CYS A 358 -44.75 35.71 63.12
CA CYS A 358 -44.46 36.46 64.35
C CYS A 358 -44.69 37.96 64.11
N ALA A 359 -45.80 38.49 64.62
CA ALA A 359 -45.97 39.92 64.87
C ALA A 359 -46.52 40.07 66.29
N THR A 360 -45.63 40.07 67.27
CA THR A 360 -45.90 40.63 68.59
C THR A 360 -45.83 42.15 68.48
N VAL A 361 -46.98 42.81 68.53
CA VAL A 361 -47.07 44.23 68.94
C VAL A 361 -48.01 44.28 70.12
N ALA A 362 -47.47 44.70 71.25
CA ALA A 362 -48.21 45.02 72.45
C ALA A 362 -49.06 46.28 72.23
N SER A 363 -50.32 46.24 72.65
CA SER A 363 -51.03 47.44 73.09
C SER A 363 -51.98 47.03 74.22
N TRP A 364 -51.83 47.71 75.36
CA TRP A 364 -52.62 47.55 76.57
C TRP A 364 -53.87 48.41 76.45
N GLU A 365 -55.05 47.83 76.71
CA GLU A 365 -56.11 48.51 77.49
C GLU A 365 -57.24 47.53 77.86
N GLY A 366 -57.50 47.46 79.16
CA GLY A 366 -58.83 47.30 79.78
C GLY A 366 -59.67 46.06 79.48
N GLY A 367 -59.96 45.27 80.54
CA GLY A 367 -61.28 44.65 80.70
C GLY A 367 -61.30 43.13 80.75
N ALA A 368 -61.94 42.62 81.80
CA ALA A 368 -62.05 41.22 82.16
C ALA A 368 -63.07 40.42 81.31
N VAL A 369 -62.77 39.12 81.15
CA VAL A 369 -63.70 37.97 81.24
C VAL A 369 -64.65 37.62 80.05
N ARG A 370 -64.54 36.32 79.69
CA ARG A 370 -65.58 35.31 79.35
C ARG A 370 -65.72 34.82 77.90
N SER A 371 -65.47 33.52 77.78
CA SER A 371 -66.04 32.59 76.81
C SER A 371 -67.55 32.39 77.03
N ARG A 372 -68.36 32.43 75.96
CA ARG A 372 -69.45 31.45 75.68
C ARG A 372 -70.13 31.64 74.32
N LYS A 373 -70.60 30.49 73.84
CA LYS A 373 -71.23 30.13 72.56
C LYS A 373 -72.65 30.68 72.32
N ALA A 374 -72.94 30.79 71.01
CA ALA A 374 -74.15 30.36 70.27
C ALA A 374 -75.47 31.13 70.42
N THR A 375 -76.19 31.21 69.27
CA THR A 375 -77.65 31.01 69.06
C THR A 375 -78.10 31.84 67.85
N GLN A 376 -78.99 31.47 66.92
CA GLN A 376 -79.66 30.26 66.41
C GLN A 376 -80.30 30.69 65.06
N THR A 377 -80.47 29.72 64.16
CA THR A 377 -81.44 29.58 63.03
C THR A 377 -82.89 29.98 63.39
N PRO A 378 -83.93 30.06 62.49
CA PRO A 378 -84.21 29.24 61.29
C PRO A 378 -84.86 30.01 60.08
N THR A 379 -85.11 29.46 58.88
CA THR A 379 -86.26 28.60 58.52
C THR A 379 -86.13 28.07 57.07
N THR A 380 -86.32 26.76 56.90
CA THR A 380 -86.47 25.94 55.65
C THR A 380 -87.96 25.93 55.18
N PRO A 381 -88.43 25.33 54.05
CA PRO A 381 -88.14 23.95 53.58
C PRO A 381 -88.09 23.67 52.05
N GLY A 382 -87.46 22.54 51.68
CA GLY A 382 -87.56 21.92 50.35
C GLY A 382 -86.51 20.83 50.11
N GLN A 383 -86.82 19.58 50.50
CA GLN A 383 -86.04 18.34 50.34
C GLN A 383 -85.76 18.04 48.84
N THR A 384 -84.69 17.36 48.41
CA THR A 384 -84.44 15.91 48.57
C THR A 384 -83.01 15.54 48.12
N SER A 385 -82.46 14.51 48.77
CA SER A 385 -81.14 13.88 48.68
C SER A 385 -80.65 13.35 47.31
N LEU A 386 -79.32 13.40 47.08
CA LEU A 386 -78.48 12.19 46.88
C LEU A 386 -76.98 12.52 46.81
N GLN A 387 -76.27 11.85 47.72
CA GLN A 387 -74.85 11.59 47.96
C GLN A 387 -73.95 11.49 46.71
N GLY A 388 -72.74 12.06 46.75
CA GLY A 388 -71.69 11.81 45.75
C GLY A 388 -70.45 12.70 45.86
N ASN A 389 -69.49 12.28 46.68
CA ASN A 389 -68.17 12.88 46.89
C ASN A 389 -67.30 12.87 45.62
N GLY A 390 -66.64 13.99 45.27
CA GLY A 390 -65.68 14.03 44.16
C GLY A 390 -64.92 15.35 44.05
N GLY A 391 -63.88 15.53 44.88
CA GLY A 391 -62.94 16.65 44.76
C GLY A 391 -62.11 16.58 43.46
N PRO A 392 -61.46 17.69 43.04
CA PRO A 392 -60.78 17.78 41.75
C PRO A 392 -59.60 16.80 41.67
N PRO A 393 -59.29 16.28 40.46
CA PRO A 393 -58.30 15.22 40.31
C PRO A 393 -56.90 15.75 40.66
N LYS A 394 -56.20 15.01 41.53
CA LYS A 394 -54.77 15.22 41.78
C LYS A 394 -54.00 14.98 40.48
N PRO A 395 -53.04 15.84 40.08
CA PRO A 395 -52.22 15.55 38.92
C PRO A 395 -51.36 14.32 39.19
N ALA A 396 -51.46 13.33 38.29
CA ALA A 396 -50.67 12.12 38.31
C ALA A 396 -49.17 12.46 38.32
N ARG A 397 -48.47 11.99 39.36
CA ARG A 397 -47.02 12.07 39.50
C ARG A 397 -46.38 11.22 38.40
N ARG A 398 -46.05 11.82 37.26
CA ARG A 398 -45.20 11.20 36.24
C ARG A 398 -43.81 11.04 36.85
N GLN A 399 -43.51 9.88 37.42
CA GLN A 399 -42.18 9.54 37.91
C GLN A 399 -41.23 9.58 36.70
N SER A 400 -40.27 10.50 36.71
CA SER A 400 -39.14 10.44 35.78
C SER A 400 -38.37 9.15 36.09
N LEU A 401 -38.14 8.34 35.06
CA LEU A 401 -37.63 6.97 35.17
C LEU A 401 -36.17 6.90 35.66
N LEU A 402 -35.46 8.04 35.77
CA LEU A 402 -34.17 8.15 36.45
C LEU A 402 -34.24 9.20 37.56
N SER A 403 -33.95 8.79 38.79
CA SER A 403 -33.59 9.70 39.89
C SER A 403 -32.20 10.27 39.61
N VAL A 404 -32.07 11.59 39.45
CA VAL A 404 -30.83 12.26 39.03
C VAL A 404 -29.81 12.39 40.19
N ALA A 405 -30.28 12.23 41.43
CA ALA A 405 -29.46 12.11 42.63
C ALA A 405 -30.08 11.08 43.57
N TRP A 406 -29.22 10.35 44.28
CA TRP A 406 -29.63 9.44 45.35
C TRP A 406 -28.67 9.60 46.53
N THR A 407 -29.24 9.54 47.73
CA THR A 407 -28.49 9.51 48.97
C THR A 407 -28.03 8.10 49.23
N ASP A 408 -26.72 7.90 49.35
CA ASP A 408 -26.15 6.60 49.70
C ASP A 408 -26.50 6.26 51.15
N THR A 409 -27.18 5.14 51.38
CA THR A 409 -27.75 4.76 52.68
C THR A 409 -26.70 4.50 53.76
N ASP A 410 -25.46 4.22 53.35
CA ASP A 410 -24.37 3.86 54.28
C ASP A 410 -23.47 5.04 54.66
N THR A 411 -23.49 6.15 53.91
CA THR A 411 -22.61 7.31 54.14
C THR A 411 -23.35 8.65 54.30
N GLY A 412 -24.64 8.72 53.97
CA GLY A 412 -25.43 9.94 54.06
C GLY A 412 -25.01 11.05 53.09
N VAL A 413 -24.09 10.75 52.15
CA VAL A 413 -23.62 11.71 51.15
C VAL A 413 -24.50 11.63 49.90
N GLU A 414 -24.95 12.79 49.42
CA GLU A 414 -25.71 12.92 48.18
C GLU A 414 -24.81 12.64 46.97
N LYS A 415 -25.06 11.54 46.26
CA LYS A 415 -24.34 11.21 45.02
C LYS A 415 -25.10 11.77 43.83
N ILE A 416 -24.39 12.57 43.03
CA ILE A 416 -24.95 13.18 41.82
C ILE A 416 -24.57 12.32 40.62
N MET A 417 -25.57 11.89 39.85
CA MET A 417 -25.39 10.89 38.79
C MET A 417 -24.37 11.31 37.72
N TRP A 418 -24.37 12.59 37.31
CA TRP A 418 -23.40 13.09 36.31
C TRP A 418 -21.95 13.01 36.80
N ARG A 419 -21.71 13.20 38.11
CA ARG A 419 -20.36 13.17 38.70
C ARG A 419 -19.84 11.75 38.82
N GLU A 420 -20.72 10.78 39.03
CA GLU A 420 -20.36 9.37 39.02
C GLU A 420 -20.11 8.85 37.61
N ILE A 421 -20.83 9.35 36.59
CA ILE A 421 -20.56 9.04 35.18
C ILE A 421 -19.15 9.50 34.80
N ASP A 422 -18.80 10.78 35.01
CA ASP A 422 -17.44 11.29 34.73
C ASP A 422 -16.36 10.43 35.44
N LYS A 423 -16.58 10.00 36.69
CA LYS A 423 -15.64 9.15 37.45
C LYS A 423 -15.48 7.77 36.84
N VAL A 424 -16.57 7.14 36.41
CA VAL A 424 -16.56 5.82 35.77
C VAL A 424 -15.91 5.92 34.39
N SER A 425 -16.25 6.95 33.60
CA SER A 425 -15.67 7.22 32.28
C SER A 425 -14.14 7.33 32.32
N ARG A 426 -13.57 7.93 33.38
CA ARG A 426 -12.11 8.02 33.57
C ARG A 426 -11.38 6.67 33.58
N ALA A 427 -12.04 5.60 34.00
CA ALA A 427 -11.45 4.26 34.01
C ALA A 427 -11.90 3.44 32.80
N VAL A 428 -13.18 3.50 32.44
CA VAL A 428 -13.77 2.66 31.39
C VAL A 428 -13.17 2.93 30.02
N PHE A 429 -13.03 4.21 29.62
CA PHE A 429 -12.51 4.55 28.29
C PHE A 429 -11.06 4.10 28.08
N PRO A 430 -10.11 4.37 29.01
CA PRO A 430 -8.76 3.83 28.90
C PRO A 430 -8.71 2.31 28.87
N ILE A 431 -9.50 1.63 29.70
CA ILE A 431 -9.52 0.16 29.74
C ILE A 431 -10.06 -0.41 28.43
N LEU A 432 -11.16 0.13 27.89
CA LEU A 432 -11.72 -0.31 26.62
C LEU A 432 -10.74 -0.11 25.45
N PHE A 433 -10.07 1.04 25.41
CA PHE A 433 -9.07 1.30 24.37
C PHE A 433 -7.85 0.38 24.52
N PHE A 434 -7.39 0.14 25.74
CA PHE A 434 -6.30 -0.80 25.99
C PHE A 434 -6.67 -2.23 25.56
N VAL A 435 -7.89 -2.68 25.85
CA VAL A 435 -8.41 -3.98 25.35
C VAL A 435 -8.46 -3.99 23.82
N PHE A 436 -8.91 -2.90 23.19
CA PHE A 436 -8.88 -2.78 21.73
C PHE A 436 -7.47 -2.92 21.15
N VAL A 437 -6.47 -2.24 21.72
CA VAL A 437 -5.06 -2.33 21.31
C VAL A 437 -4.53 -3.76 21.51
N LEU A 438 -4.84 -4.38 22.65
CA LEU A 438 -4.42 -5.75 22.98
C LEU A 438 -5.07 -6.81 22.08
N LEU A 439 -6.25 -6.55 21.52
CA LEU A 439 -6.87 -7.46 20.54
C LEU A 439 -6.34 -7.19 19.14
N TYR A 440 -6.21 -5.92 18.74
CA TYR A 440 -5.84 -5.51 17.39
C TYR A 440 -4.45 -6.03 16.99
N TRP A 441 -3.42 -5.76 17.80
CA TRP A 441 -2.03 -6.09 17.42
C TRP A 441 -1.77 -7.59 17.29
N PRO A 442 -2.18 -8.45 18.25
CA PRO A 442 -1.97 -9.90 18.11
C PRO A 442 -2.71 -10.49 16.92
N ILE A 443 -3.96 -10.08 16.66
CA ILE A 443 -4.71 -10.56 15.50
C ILE A 443 -3.99 -10.18 14.20
N LEU A 444 -3.48 -8.95 14.13
CA LEU A 444 -2.79 -8.47 12.94
C LEU A 444 -1.44 -9.19 12.73
N LEU A 445 -0.67 -9.40 13.80
CA LEU A 445 0.60 -10.13 13.75
C LEU A 445 0.41 -11.62 13.41
N MET A 446 -0.61 -12.27 13.97
CA MET A 446 -0.91 -13.68 13.66
C MET A 446 -1.32 -13.89 12.21
N LYS A 447 -1.99 -12.92 11.59
CA LYS A 447 -2.41 -13.01 10.19
C LYS A 447 -1.30 -12.58 9.21
N SER A 448 -0.29 -11.86 9.69
CA SER A 448 0.87 -11.40 8.91
C SER A 448 2.05 -12.39 8.91
N SER A 449 2.13 -13.28 9.89
CA SER A 449 3.09 -14.39 9.93
C SER A 449 2.68 -15.51 8.98
#